data_AF-A0A6H9WNY3-F1
#
_entry.id   AF-A0A6H9WNY3-F1
#
_cell.length_a   1.000
_cell.length_b   1.000
_cell.length_c   1.000
_cell.angle_alpha   90.00
_cell.angle_beta   90.00
_cell.angle_gamma   90.00
#
_symmetry.space_group_name_H-M   'P 1'
#
loop_
_entity.id
_entity.type
_entity.pdbx_description
1 polymer ?
#
loop_
_entity_poly.entity_id
_entity_poly.type
_entity_poly.pdbx_seq_one_letter_code
_entity_poly.pdbx_strand_id
1 'polypeptide(L)'
;MPQLQSRRLRVRRNLGGILAASIAAVAVPLVSPIQLLGAAPVSAAESTQCPANPVWGGIETLTGRDANVSLYSGGNLTISGRTSETEGLTVVVGDVDATGIAGGFSFGQVGMGSGQWPYPDADALAVGGNTRTDPGQTPPFVFSGSDFMDVPANGRVGGVAEGPEFRRGLNAAAPIQYGLGDAALQAVYPGNGGAPVDYTQFNERVDALSTELMSVPATGSTVIGDAPDGDITSTWYPGEVVSTVHVENEAMVTFTGDGTSSLQVFNLDGEALTQYAQSKSGVSFAFEGIPAGASVAVNVTGTDISFRQGWRTLFNGVDVHDPFATPTEFATASAAVLFNYGEANSLTIAGGTGTETSRVDVNGDTVPGIGPFQDEAAAQSLGSIISPNADVTLNVSTNGRLLTGGDVSLIAIDTQLGLAIEHHAFPWSGSRTTSCQGVGSVVWSKVDGVSSDLLAGSVWRLTGPDGFDEVVADNGDL
;
A
#
# COMPACT_ATOMS: atom_id res chain seq x y z
N MET A 1 -31.08 -33.18 50.49
CA MET A 1 -30.13 -34.00 51.28
C MET A 1 -29.41 -34.93 50.32
N PRO A 2 -28.08 -35.11 50.39
CA PRO A 2 -27.00 -34.25 50.90
C PRO A 2 -26.20 -33.61 49.72
N GLN A 3 -25.67 -32.39 49.64
CA GLN A 3 -24.88 -31.46 50.51
C GLN A 3 -23.46 -31.92 50.88
N LEU A 4 -22.52 -30.94 50.77
CA LEU A 4 -21.12 -30.84 51.23
C LEU A 4 -20.05 -30.93 50.10
N GLN A 5 -19.02 -30.09 50.00
CA GLN A 5 -18.70 -28.77 50.56
C GLN A 5 -17.42 -28.25 49.86
N SER A 6 -17.31 -26.94 49.67
CA SER A 6 -16.14 -26.20 49.17
C SER A 6 -14.94 -26.21 50.13
N ARG A 7 -13.71 -26.19 49.61
CA ARG A 7 -12.53 -25.70 50.36
C ARG A 7 -11.60 -24.83 49.49
N ARG A 8 -11.56 -23.55 49.83
CA ARG A 8 -10.51 -22.58 49.47
C ARG A 8 -9.34 -22.73 50.43
N LEU A 9 -8.11 -22.75 49.93
CA LEU A 9 -6.89 -22.65 50.75
C LEU A 9 -6.38 -21.20 50.76
N ARG A 10 -6.40 -20.59 51.94
CA ARG A 10 -5.64 -19.37 52.29
C ARG A 10 -4.31 -19.78 52.89
N VAL A 11 -3.20 -19.19 52.45
CA VAL A 11 -1.93 -19.22 53.18
C VAL A 11 -1.72 -17.87 53.86
N ARG A 12 -1.46 -17.92 55.17
CA ARG A 12 -1.25 -16.78 56.08
C ARG A 12 0.24 -16.41 56.17
N ARG A 13 0.50 -15.12 56.28
CA ARG A 13 1.74 -14.49 56.78
C ARG A 13 2.04 -14.91 58.23
N ASN A 14 3.32 -15.04 58.59
CA ASN A 14 3.81 -14.92 59.97
C ASN A 14 4.99 -13.95 60.04
N LEU A 15 5.01 -13.16 61.11
CA LEU A 15 5.93 -12.09 61.49
C LEU A 15 6.77 -12.52 62.72
N GLY A 16 7.94 -11.88 62.88
CA GLY A 16 8.71 -11.77 64.15
C GLY A 16 10.00 -12.61 64.16
N GLY A 17 11.16 -12.18 64.65
CA GLY A 17 11.59 -10.95 65.33
C GLY A 17 12.96 -11.19 66.02
N ILE A 18 13.95 -10.36 65.70
CA ILE A 18 15.05 -9.74 66.50
C ILE A 18 15.59 -10.46 67.79
N LEU A 19 16.94 -10.68 67.91
CA LEU A 19 17.93 -9.97 68.79
C LEU A 19 19.33 -10.66 68.90
N ALA A 20 20.40 -9.87 68.65
CA ALA A 20 21.75 -9.72 69.30
C ALA A 20 22.54 -10.95 69.86
N ALA A 21 23.89 -11.04 69.94
CA ALA A 21 25.12 -10.25 69.70
C ALA A 21 26.31 -11.26 69.67
N SER A 22 27.50 -11.04 69.07
CA SER A 22 28.66 -10.32 69.64
C SER A 22 29.90 -10.41 68.71
N ILE A 23 30.80 -9.45 68.92
CA ILE A 23 31.99 -8.99 68.15
C ILE A 23 33.21 -9.93 68.13
N ALA A 24 33.93 -9.98 66.99
CA ALA A 24 35.40 -9.99 66.94
C ALA A 24 35.89 -9.37 65.61
N ALA A 25 36.65 -8.28 65.71
CA ALA A 25 37.16 -7.48 64.61
C ALA A 25 38.44 -8.08 64.00
N VAL A 26 38.52 -8.13 62.68
CA VAL A 26 39.77 -8.23 61.92
C VAL A 26 39.79 -7.07 60.93
N ALA A 27 40.79 -6.19 61.08
CA ALA A 27 41.00 -5.04 60.23
C ALA A 27 41.56 -5.48 58.87
N VAL A 28 40.88 -5.10 57.79
CA VAL A 28 41.38 -5.17 56.41
C VAL A 28 41.17 -3.78 55.80
N PRO A 29 42.19 -3.18 55.16
CA PRO A 29 42.12 -1.81 54.68
C PRO A 29 41.08 -1.66 53.55
N LEU A 30 40.13 -0.75 53.75
CA LEU A 30 39.20 -0.25 52.74
C LEU A 30 39.99 0.55 51.69
N VAL A 31 40.16 -0.04 50.51
CA VAL A 31 40.42 0.72 49.28
C VAL A 31 39.05 1.01 48.68
N SER A 32 38.60 2.26 48.77
CA SER A 32 37.39 2.71 48.10
C SER A 32 37.52 2.53 46.59
N PRO A 33 36.57 1.89 45.89
CA PRO A 33 36.50 2.03 44.46
C PRO A 33 36.09 3.47 44.15
N ILE A 34 36.92 4.15 43.35
CA ILE A 34 36.58 5.41 42.71
C ILE A 34 35.35 5.13 41.85
N GLN A 35 34.18 5.61 42.27
CA GLN A 35 33.03 5.70 41.37
C GLN A 35 33.35 6.82 40.38
N LEU A 36 33.73 6.44 39.17
CA LEU A 36 33.70 7.34 38.02
C LEU A 36 32.22 7.64 37.77
N LEU A 37 31.75 8.80 38.23
CA LEU A 37 30.47 9.37 37.80
C LEU A 37 30.59 9.67 36.30
N GLY A 38 30.27 8.68 35.47
CA GLY A 38 29.97 8.91 34.07
C GLY A 38 28.77 9.85 34.01
N ALA A 39 28.92 10.98 33.33
CA ALA A 39 27.80 11.87 33.03
C ALA A 39 26.72 11.03 32.33
N ALA A 40 25.49 11.08 32.83
CA ALA A 40 24.35 10.56 32.09
C ALA A 40 24.36 11.22 30.70
N PRO A 41 24.06 10.48 29.61
CA PRO A 41 23.92 11.10 28.31
C PRO A 41 22.88 12.21 28.44
N VAL A 42 23.22 13.39 27.93
CA VAL A 42 22.28 14.49 27.79
C VAL A 42 21.12 13.92 26.99
N SER A 43 19.96 13.74 27.61
CA SER A 43 18.73 13.46 26.89
C SER A 43 18.56 14.58 25.89
N ALA A 44 18.75 14.27 24.61
CA ALA A 44 18.24 15.14 23.56
C ALA A 44 16.76 15.38 23.89
N ALA A 45 16.32 16.63 23.82
CA ALA A 45 14.90 16.93 23.94
C ALA A 45 14.17 16.08 22.90
N GLU A 46 13.16 15.32 23.31
CA GLU A 46 12.28 14.62 22.36
C GLU A 46 11.75 15.69 21.39
N SER A 47 12.09 15.54 20.12
CA SER A 47 11.49 16.34 19.07
C SER A 47 9.99 16.04 19.07
N THR A 48 9.16 17.07 19.26
CA THR A 48 7.69 16.95 19.16
C THR A 48 7.21 16.77 17.71
N GLN A 49 8.12 16.76 16.74
CA GLN A 49 7.84 16.52 15.33
C GLN A 49 8.74 15.40 14.83
N CYS A 50 8.14 14.40 14.19
CA CYS A 50 8.91 13.37 13.51
C CYS A 50 9.75 14.05 12.40
N PRO A 51 11.01 13.63 12.17
CA PRO A 51 11.78 14.13 11.05
C PRO A 51 11.00 13.87 9.76
N ALA A 52 10.99 14.85 8.85
CA ALA A 52 10.36 14.68 7.55
C ALA A 52 10.99 13.46 6.84
N ASN A 53 10.17 12.52 6.40
CA ASN A 53 10.64 11.52 5.43
C ASN A 53 11.09 12.26 4.16
N PRO A 54 12.09 11.72 3.43
CA PRO A 54 12.56 12.36 2.21
C PRO A 54 11.38 12.66 1.29
N VAL A 55 11.28 13.92 0.86
CA VAL A 55 10.29 14.38 -0.10
C VAL A 55 10.58 13.69 -1.43
N TRP A 56 9.67 12.82 -1.85
CA TRP A 56 9.70 12.24 -3.18
C TRP A 56 9.24 13.31 -4.17
N GLY A 57 10.07 13.58 -5.18
CA GLY A 57 9.72 14.54 -6.23
C GLY A 57 8.48 14.07 -7.01
N GLY A 58 7.81 15.01 -7.70
CA GLY A 58 6.59 14.78 -8.47
C GLY A 58 6.64 13.64 -9.50
N ILE A 59 5.52 13.39 -10.19
CA ILE A 59 5.27 12.25 -11.09
C ILE A 59 6.40 11.95 -12.09
N GLU A 60 7.18 12.93 -12.54
CA GLU A 60 8.35 12.70 -13.43
C GLU A 60 9.63 12.24 -12.69
N THR A 61 9.62 12.20 -11.37
CA THR A 61 10.79 11.97 -10.50
C THR A 61 10.61 10.84 -9.48
N LEU A 62 9.44 10.19 -9.41
CA LEU A 62 9.30 8.84 -8.84
C LEU A 62 9.88 7.78 -9.81
N THR A 63 11.13 8.00 -10.24
CA THR A 63 11.88 7.02 -11.03
C THR A 63 12.48 6.00 -10.07
N GLY A 64 11.67 4.99 -9.72
CA GLY A 64 12.04 3.91 -8.81
C GLY A 64 11.79 2.56 -9.44
N ARG A 65 12.70 1.61 -9.24
CA ARG A 65 12.40 0.20 -9.52
C ARG A 65 11.87 -0.42 -8.25
N ASP A 66 10.77 -1.13 -8.37
CA ASP A 66 10.11 -1.77 -7.24
C ASP A 66 10.02 -3.28 -7.47
N ALA A 67 10.40 -4.01 -6.44
CA ALA A 67 10.42 -5.47 -6.41
C ALA A 67 9.20 -6.05 -5.68
N ASN A 68 8.38 -5.19 -5.07
CA ASN A 68 7.24 -5.62 -4.27
C ASN A 68 6.03 -5.95 -5.15
N VAL A 69 5.14 -6.76 -4.58
CA VAL A 69 3.84 -7.05 -5.20
C VAL A 69 3.00 -5.79 -5.20
N SER A 70 2.54 -5.41 -6.39
CA SER A 70 1.63 -4.29 -6.58
C SER A 70 0.18 -4.73 -6.42
N LEU A 71 -0.19 -5.78 -7.18
CA LEU A 71 -1.48 -6.45 -7.09
C LEU A 71 -1.27 -7.90 -6.66
N TYR A 72 -1.94 -8.30 -5.58
CA TYR A 72 -2.04 -9.67 -5.13
C TYR A 72 -3.51 -10.10 -5.09
N SER A 73 -3.81 -11.22 -5.75
CA SER A 73 -5.06 -11.96 -5.58
C SER A 73 -4.76 -13.36 -5.05
N GLY A 74 -5.27 -13.67 -3.86
CA GLY A 74 -5.21 -15.02 -3.27
C GLY A 74 -6.21 -15.99 -3.92
N GLY A 75 -7.20 -15.46 -4.65
CA GLY A 75 -8.09 -16.20 -5.54
C GLY A 75 -7.77 -15.94 -7.01
N ASN A 76 -8.81 -15.66 -7.78
CA ASN A 76 -8.77 -15.37 -9.20
C ASN A 76 -8.63 -13.86 -9.47
N LEU A 77 -8.18 -13.52 -10.68
CA LEU A 77 -8.22 -12.16 -11.20
C LEU A 77 -9.14 -12.13 -12.42
N THR A 78 -10.26 -11.40 -12.33
CA THR A 78 -11.15 -11.14 -13.47
C THR A 78 -10.94 -9.73 -14.01
N ILE A 79 -10.79 -9.61 -15.33
CA ILE A 79 -10.56 -8.36 -16.04
C ILE A 79 -11.58 -8.26 -17.17
N SER A 80 -12.43 -7.22 -17.19
CA SER A 80 -13.41 -7.06 -18.27
C SER A 80 -13.78 -5.60 -18.54
N GLY A 81 -14.47 -5.36 -19.66
CA GLY A 81 -14.82 -4.02 -20.12
C GLY A 81 -13.59 -3.21 -20.54
N ARG A 82 -13.69 -1.88 -20.51
CA ARG A 82 -12.57 -0.96 -20.76
C ARG A 82 -11.60 -0.90 -19.56
N THR A 83 -10.80 -1.95 -19.41
CA THR A 83 -9.69 -2.09 -18.45
C THR A 83 -8.37 -2.11 -19.21
N SER A 84 -7.34 -1.39 -18.76
CA SER A 84 -6.12 -1.17 -19.55
C SER A 84 -4.84 -1.70 -18.93
N GLU A 85 -4.69 -1.66 -17.61
CA GLU A 85 -3.37 -1.93 -17.04
C GLU A 85 -3.31 -2.19 -15.53
N THR A 86 -2.26 -2.90 -15.14
CA THR A 86 -1.72 -2.98 -13.78
C THR A 86 -0.20 -2.77 -13.81
N GLU A 87 0.26 -1.76 -13.08
CA GLU A 87 1.68 -1.46 -12.91
C GLU A 87 2.31 -2.33 -11.81
N GLY A 88 3.59 -2.66 -11.96
CA GLY A 88 4.37 -3.45 -11.01
C GLY A 88 4.18 -4.96 -11.17
N LEU A 89 4.61 -5.72 -10.16
CA LEU A 89 4.42 -7.18 -10.13
C LEU A 89 2.96 -7.51 -9.74
N THR A 90 2.28 -8.24 -10.61
CA THR A 90 0.97 -8.84 -10.34
C THR A 90 1.12 -10.33 -10.00
N VAL A 91 0.56 -10.75 -8.87
CA VAL A 91 0.56 -12.15 -8.41
C VAL A 91 -0.88 -12.63 -8.25
N VAL A 92 -1.22 -13.74 -8.88
CA VAL A 92 -2.55 -14.36 -8.83
C VAL A 92 -2.37 -15.84 -8.47
N VAL A 93 -2.91 -16.26 -7.34
CA VAL A 93 -2.78 -17.65 -6.90
C VAL A 93 -3.66 -18.58 -7.75
N GLY A 94 -4.87 -18.14 -8.09
CA GLY A 94 -5.80 -18.85 -8.96
C GLY A 94 -5.63 -18.53 -10.45
N ASP A 95 -6.75 -18.39 -11.14
CA ASP A 95 -6.81 -18.14 -12.58
C ASP A 95 -6.87 -16.64 -12.90
N VAL A 96 -6.40 -16.27 -14.09
CA VAL A 96 -6.67 -14.97 -14.70
C VAL A 96 -7.72 -15.15 -15.80
N ASP A 97 -8.90 -14.60 -15.63
CA ASP A 97 -9.92 -14.53 -16.69
C ASP A 97 -10.02 -13.10 -17.20
N ALA A 98 -9.70 -12.92 -18.48
CA ALA A 98 -9.84 -11.63 -19.13
C ALA A 98 -10.72 -11.69 -20.39
N THR A 99 -11.75 -12.54 -20.34
CA THR A 99 -12.82 -12.53 -21.34
C THR A 99 -13.68 -11.28 -21.22
N GLY A 100 -14.16 -10.75 -22.35
CA GLY A 100 -14.99 -9.55 -22.38
C GLY A 100 -14.23 -8.23 -22.19
N ILE A 101 -12.90 -8.23 -22.32
CA ILE A 101 -12.11 -7.00 -22.30
C ILE A 101 -12.26 -6.22 -23.62
N ALA A 102 -12.44 -4.90 -23.50
CA ALA A 102 -12.54 -3.97 -24.61
C ALA A 102 -11.21 -3.24 -24.82
N GLY A 103 -10.29 -3.86 -25.56
CA GLY A 103 -8.97 -3.27 -25.86
C GLY A 103 -7.82 -4.19 -25.45
N GLY A 104 -6.66 -3.58 -25.21
CA GLY A 104 -5.48 -4.25 -24.68
C GLY A 104 -5.38 -4.14 -23.15
N PHE A 105 -4.64 -5.04 -22.50
CA PHE A 105 -4.30 -4.93 -21.08
C PHE A 105 -2.81 -5.12 -20.84
N SER A 106 -2.22 -4.28 -20.00
CA SER A 106 -0.78 -4.34 -19.73
C SER A 106 -0.46 -4.72 -18.28
N PHE A 107 0.56 -5.56 -18.12
CA PHE A 107 1.14 -5.88 -16.81
C PHE A 107 2.58 -5.36 -16.72
N GLY A 108 2.98 -4.90 -15.54
CA GLY A 108 4.36 -4.49 -15.27
C GLY A 108 4.60 -3.01 -15.51
N GLN A 109 5.18 -2.67 -16.67
CA GLN A 109 5.38 -1.27 -17.05
C GLN A 109 4.21 -0.79 -17.89
N VAL A 110 3.67 0.36 -17.49
CA VAL A 110 2.45 0.95 -18.04
C VAL A 110 2.70 2.31 -18.66
N GLY A 111 1.71 2.86 -19.38
CA GLY A 111 1.88 4.10 -20.12
C GLY A 111 2.10 5.32 -19.24
N MET A 112 1.13 5.59 -18.37
CA MET A 112 1.14 6.72 -17.44
C MET A 112 0.77 6.22 -16.05
N GLY A 113 1.77 5.87 -15.25
CA GLY A 113 1.58 5.33 -13.90
C GLY A 113 2.47 6.00 -12.86
N SER A 114 2.69 5.32 -11.74
CA SER A 114 3.51 5.80 -10.61
C SER A 114 5.01 5.86 -10.93
N GLY A 115 5.45 5.18 -11.99
CA GLY A 115 6.87 5.04 -12.32
C GLY A 115 7.58 3.94 -11.52
N GLN A 116 6.86 3.22 -10.66
CA GLN A 116 7.37 2.11 -9.83
C GLN A 116 7.36 0.79 -10.60
N TRP A 117 8.23 0.71 -11.61
CA TRP A 117 8.26 -0.45 -12.50
C TRP A 117 9.06 -1.62 -11.91
N PRO A 118 8.76 -2.86 -12.33
CA PRO A 118 9.62 -4.00 -12.03
C PRO A 118 11.06 -3.75 -12.51
N TYR A 119 12.02 -4.32 -11.78
CA TYR A 119 13.42 -4.34 -12.22
C TYR A 119 13.56 -5.05 -13.58
N PRO A 120 14.60 -4.72 -14.38
CA PRO A 120 14.95 -5.53 -15.54
C PRO A 120 15.09 -7.01 -15.16
N ASP A 121 14.49 -7.89 -15.96
CA ASP A 121 14.41 -9.34 -15.79
C ASP A 121 13.59 -9.82 -14.57
N ALA A 122 12.92 -8.91 -13.84
CA ALA A 122 11.94 -9.29 -12.84
C ALA A 122 10.67 -9.84 -13.50
N ASP A 123 9.88 -10.61 -12.75
CA ASP A 123 8.55 -10.97 -13.18
C ASP A 123 7.60 -9.77 -13.05
N ALA A 124 6.79 -9.53 -14.07
CA ALA A 124 5.64 -8.62 -14.02
C ALA A 124 4.33 -9.37 -13.73
N LEU A 125 4.31 -10.69 -13.97
CA LEU A 125 3.14 -11.52 -13.71
C LEU A 125 3.54 -12.92 -13.25
N ALA A 126 2.90 -13.38 -12.18
CA ALA A 126 2.92 -14.76 -11.72
C ALA A 126 1.49 -15.27 -11.49
N VAL A 127 1.10 -16.33 -12.17
CA VAL A 127 -0.24 -16.95 -12.10
C VAL A 127 -0.09 -18.41 -11.71
N GLY A 128 -0.77 -18.87 -10.66
CA GLY A 128 -0.77 -20.28 -10.27
C GLY A 128 -1.62 -21.17 -11.17
N GLY A 129 -2.75 -20.64 -11.64
CA GLY A 129 -3.71 -21.33 -12.49
C GLY A 129 -3.55 -21.07 -13.99
N ASN A 130 -4.66 -21.12 -14.70
CA ASN A 130 -4.80 -20.86 -16.13
C ASN A 130 -4.96 -19.36 -16.42
N THR A 131 -4.74 -19.00 -17.68
CA THR A 131 -5.09 -17.67 -18.20
C THR A 131 -6.11 -17.83 -19.31
N ARG A 132 -7.17 -17.01 -19.32
CA ARG A 132 -8.25 -17.11 -20.31
C ARG A 132 -8.50 -15.78 -21.02
N THR A 133 -8.76 -15.85 -22.32
CA THR A 133 -9.08 -14.71 -23.19
C THR A 133 -10.12 -15.10 -24.25
N ASP A 134 -10.72 -14.11 -24.93
CA ASP A 134 -11.74 -14.40 -25.93
C ASP A 134 -11.14 -15.08 -27.19
N PRO A 135 -11.77 -16.16 -27.70
CA PRO A 135 -11.34 -16.80 -28.93
C PRO A 135 -11.34 -15.83 -30.12
N GLY A 136 -10.22 -15.76 -30.84
CA GLY A 136 -10.10 -14.93 -32.04
C GLY A 136 -9.78 -13.46 -31.77
N GLN A 137 -9.66 -13.06 -30.50
CA GLN A 137 -9.05 -11.78 -30.15
C GLN A 137 -7.56 -11.82 -30.56
N THR A 138 -7.07 -10.85 -31.32
CA THR A 138 -5.61 -10.68 -31.43
C THR A 138 -5.09 -10.36 -30.05
N PRO A 139 -4.00 -10.99 -29.56
CA PRO A 139 -3.64 -10.94 -28.15
C PRO A 139 -3.67 -9.50 -27.63
N PRO A 140 -4.61 -9.19 -26.74
CA PRO A 140 -4.76 -7.84 -26.19
C PRO A 140 -3.72 -7.57 -25.10
N PHE A 141 -3.05 -8.61 -24.59
CA PHE A 141 -2.13 -8.51 -23.46
C PHE A 141 -0.72 -8.11 -23.88
N VAL A 142 -0.17 -7.05 -23.29
CA VAL A 142 1.23 -6.64 -23.45
C VAL A 142 1.93 -6.70 -22.09
N PHE A 143 2.93 -7.56 -21.98
CA PHE A 143 3.84 -7.57 -20.84
C PHE A 143 4.98 -6.61 -21.13
N SER A 144 5.15 -5.61 -20.26
CA SER A 144 6.09 -4.50 -20.39
C SER A 144 5.99 -3.71 -21.71
N GLY A 145 5.45 -2.50 -21.62
CA GLY A 145 5.62 -1.46 -22.63
C GLY A 145 4.31 -0.90 -23.14
N SER A 146 4.11 0.40 -22.91
CA SER A 146 3.45 1.24 -23.91
C SER A 146 4.37 1.32 -25.16
N ASP A 147 3.88 1.85 -26.28
CA ASP A 147 4.70 2.12 -27.49
C ASP A 147 5.93 3.02 -27.24
N PHE A 148 6.19 3.42 -25.99
CA PHE A 148 7.10 4.49 -25.59
C PHE A 148 8.29 4.07 -24.70
N MET A 149 8.37 2.88 -24.09
CA MET A 149 9.47 2.57 -23.13
C MET A 149 9.86 1.08 -22.97
N ASP A 150 11.16 0.84 -22.72
CA ASP A 150 11.85 -0.46 -22.68
C ASP A 150 12.24 -0.92 -21.26
N VAL A 151 11.55 -1.92 -20.70
CA VAL A 151 12.11 -2.76 -19.61
C VAL A 151 11.69 -4.21 -19.80
N PRO A 152 12.62 -5.18 -19.89
CA PRO A 152 12.26 -6.58 -19.96
C PRO A 152 11.65 -7.06 -18.65
N ALA A 153 10.37 -7.46 -18.68
CA ALA A 153 9.74 -8.18 -17.59
C ALA A 153 9.27 -9.58 -18.03
N ASN A 154 9.26 -10.51 -17.10
CA ASN A 154 8.91 -11.92 -17.32
C ASN A 154 7.47 -12.21 -16.90
N GLY A 155 6.88 -13.27 -17.47
CA GLY A 155 5.56 -13.77 -17.10
C GLY A 155 5.59 -15.28 -16.86
N ARG A 156 4.98 -15.72 -15.77
CA ARG A 156 4.98 -17.13 -15.32
C ARG A 156 3.54 -17.58 -15.07
N VAL A 157 3.15 -18.69 -15.69
CA VAL A 157 1.80 -19.25 -15.59
C VAL A 157 1.92 -20.74 -15.27
N GLY A 158 1.24 -21.16 -14.21
CA GLY A 158 1.25 -22.55 -13.75
C GLY A 158 0.47 -23.46 -14.67
N GLY A 159 -0.68 -22.98 -15.16
CA GLY A 159 -1.58 -23.68 -16.07
C GLY A 159 -1.33 -23.38 -17.55
N VAL A 160 -2.40 -23.47 -18.35
CA VAL A 160 -2.39 -23.25 -19.80
C VAL A 160 -3.04 -21.93 -20.19
N ALA A 161 -2.76 -21.47 -21.40
CA ALA A 161 -3.53 -20.41 -22.04
C ALA A 161 -4.79 -20.99 -22.71
N GLU A 162 -5.96 -20.55 -22.24
CA GLU A 162 -7.24 -20.79 -22.88
C GLU A 162 -7.59 -19.61 -23.79
N GLY A 163 -7.28 -19.77 -25.08
CA GLY A 163 -7.42 -18.73 -26.09
C GLY A 163 -6.05 -18.31 -26.64
N PRO A 164 -5.99 -17.18 -27.36
CA PRO A 164 -4.73 -16.56 -27.77
C PRO A 164 -3.77 -16.39 -26.59
N GLU A 165 -2.53 -16.85 -26.73
CA GLU A 165 -1.49 -16.56 -25.75
C GLU A 165 -1.26 -15.05 -25.66
N PHE A 166 -1.04 -14.59 -24.43
CA PHE A 166 -0.58 -13.25 -24.13
C PHE A 166 0.67 -12.85 -24.93
N ARG A 167 0.73 -11.60 -25.41
CA ARG A 167 1.89 -11.10 -26.17
C ARG A 167 2.94 -10.52 -25.23
N ARG A 168 4.19 -10.83 -25.55
CA ARG A 168 5.34 -10.10 -25.03
C ARG A 168 5.37 -8.70 -25.64
N GLY A 169 5.73 -7.68 -24.87
CA GLY A 169 6.11 -6.38 -25.42
C GLY A 169 7.22 -6.54 -26.47
N LEU A 170 7.29 -5.62 -27.44
CA LEU A 170 8.19 -5.70 -28.59
C LEU A 170 9.65 -6.00 -28.17
N ASN A 171 10.07 -5.52 -26.99
CA ASN A 171 11.44 -5.57 -26.50
C ASN A 171 11.68 -6.33 -25.16
N ALA A 172 10.76 -7.18 -24.67
CA ALA A 172 10.99 -7.88 -23.38
C ALA A 172 12.21 -8.85 -23.40
N ALA A 173 12.56 -9.58 -22.35
CA ALA A 173 13.73 -10.50 -22.42
C ALA A 173 13.34 -11.92 -22.86
N ALA A 174 12.19 -12.42 -22.39
CA ALA A 174 11.75 -13.80 -22.58
C ALA A 174 10.24 -13.89 -22.86
N PRO A 175 9.77 -14.95 -23.54
CA PRO A 175 8.34 -15.25 -23.66
C PRO A 175 7.74 -15.65 -22.30
N ILE A 176 6.42 -15.58 -22.20
CA ILE A 176 5.69 -16.11 -21.04
C ILE A 176 5.87 -17.62 -20.98
N GLN A 177 6.09 -18.11 -19.77
CA GLN A 177 6.25 -19.54 -19.49
C GLN A 177 4.93 -20.09 -18.97
N TYR A 178 4.38 -21.08 -19.68
CA TYR A 178 3.17 -21.80 -19.29
C TYR A 178 3.49 -23.22 -18.81
N GLY A 179 2.56 -23.84 -18.09
CA GLY A 179 2.67 -25.21 -17.63
C GLY A 179 3.72 -25.40 -16.53
N LEU A 180 4.03 -24.34 -15.78
CA LEU A 180 5.02 -24.39 -14.70
C LEU A 180 4.50 -25.08 -13.42
N GLY A 181 3.18 -25.31 -13.31
CA GLY A 181 2.54 -25.70 -12.05
C GLY A 181 2.89 -24.73 -10.91
N ASP A 182 3.08 -25.26 -9.70
CA ASP A 182 3.41 -24.47 -8.50
C ASP A 182 4.70 -23.65 -8.65
N ALA A 183 5.61 -24.02 -9.56
CA ALA A 183 6.84 -23.28 -9.83
C ALA A 183 6.59 -21.88 -10.43
N ALA A 184 5.35 -21.59 -10.88
CA ALA A 184 4.96 -20.24 -11.28
C ALA A 184 4.97 -19.27 -10.08
N LEU A 185 4.63 -19.73 -8.87
CA LEU A 185 4.55 -18.92 -7.66
C LEU A 185 5.77 -19.06 -6.73
N GLN A 186 6.59 -20.11 -6.90
CA GLN A 186 7.75 -20.40 -6.02
C GLN A 186 9.08 -19.80 -6.50
N ALA A 187 9.17 -19.44 -7.78
CA ALA A 187 10.41 -18.98 -8.40
C ALA A 187 10.21 -17.62 -9.09
N VAL A 188 9.50 -16.73 -8.41
CA VAL A 188 9.23 -15.39 -8.91
C VAL A 188 10.43 -14.50 -8.60
N TYR A 189 11.02 -13.90 -9.62
CA TYR A 189 12.21 -13.07 -9.51
C TYR A 189 11.83 -11.63 -9.20
N PRO A 190 12.17 -11.11 -8.01
CA PRO A 190 11.95 -9.70 -7.67
C PRO A 190 12.89 -8.75 -8.44
N GLY A 191 13.90 -9.29 -9.12
CA GLY A 191 14.97 -8.54 -9.78
C GLY A 191 16.02 -7.99 -8.82
N ASN A 192 16.88 -7.08 -9.31
CA ASN A 192 18.00 -6.48 -8.56
C ASN A 192 18.99 -7.49 -7.91
N GLY A 193 19.19 -8.65 -8.54
CA GLY A 193 20.00 -9.74 -7.97
C GLY A 193 19.35 -10.44 -6.77
N GLY A 194 18.07 -10.19 -6.49
CA GLY A 194 17.29 -10.85 -5.45
C GLY A 194 17.07 -12.33 -5.76
N ALA A 195 17.02 -13.14 -4.69
CA ALA A 195 16.67 -14.55 -4.79
C ALA A 195 15.19 -14.71 -5.18
N PRO A 196 14.82 -15.82 -5.86
CA PRO A 196 13.42 -16.12 -6.12
C PRO A 196 12.59 -16.15 -4.84
N VAL A 197 11.36 -15.64 -4.91
CA VAL A 197 10.42 -15.54 -3.80
C VAL A 197 9.27 -16.53 -4.01
N ASP A 198 8.82 -17.13 -2.90
CA ASP A 198 7.60 -17.94 -2.83
C ASP A 198 6.41 -17.08 -2.41
N TYR A 199 5.44 -16.98 -3.31
CA TYR A 199 4.21 -16.21 -3.12
C TYR A 199 2.99 -17.06 -2.74
N THR A 200 3.12 -18.39 -2.62
CA THR A 200 1.99 -19.27 -2.26
C THR A 200 1.40 -18.95 -0.88
N GLN A 201 2.20 -18.38 0.01
CA GLN A 201 1.81 -17.97 1.37
C GLN A 201 1.80 -16.45 1.53
N PHE A 202 1.78 -15.68 0.44
CA PHE A 202 1.84 -14.23 0.54
C PHE A 202 0.65 -13.64 1.33
N ASN A 203 -0.54 -14.26 1.26
CA ASN A 203 -1.69 -13.83 2.06
C ASN A 203 -1.43 -13.87 3.57
N GLU A 204 -0.56 -14.75 4.07
CA GLU A 204 -0.21 -14.77 5.50
C GLU A 204 0.47 -13.46 5.93
N ARG A 205 1.19 -12.79 5.02
CA ARG A 205 1.80 -11.48 5.27
C ARG A 205 0.75 -10.37 5.24
N VAL A 206 -0.23 -10.47 4.35
CA VAL A 206 -1.36 -9.52 4.25
C VAL A 206 -2.22 -9.61 5.51
N ASP A 207 -2.55 -10.82 5.95
CA ASP A 207 -3.31 -11.09 7.17
C ASP A 207 -2.57 -10.63 8.43
N ALA A 208 -1.27 -10.91 8.53
CA ALA A 208 -0.45 -10.44 9.64
C ALA A 208 -0.38 -8.90 9.71
N LEU A 209 -0.18 -8.23 8.56
CA LEU A 209 -0.18 -6.76 8.51
C LEU A 209 -1.55 -6.19 8.87
N SER A 210 -2.63 -6.78 8.34
CA SER A 210 -4.00 -6.36 8.65
C SER A 210 -4.29 -6.47 10.15
N THR A 211 -3.94 -7.62 10.75
CA THR A 211 -4.11 -7.87 12.20
C THR A 211 -3.28 -6.89 13.04
N GLU A 212 -2.04 -6.62 12.64
CA GLU A 212 -1.18 -5.63 13.29
C GLU A 212 -1.86 -4.25 13.29
N LEU A 213 -2.28 -3.76 12.11
CA LEU A 213 -2.90 -2.44 11.96
C LEU A 213 -4.21 -2.31 12.73
N MET A 214 -5.06 -3.34 12.73
CA MET A 214 -6.30 -3.37 13.52
C MET A 214 -6.06 -3.29 15.03
N SER A 215 -4.89 -3.73 15.50
CA SER A 215 -4.54 -3.68 16.92
C SER A 215 -4.00 -2.32 17.38
N VAL A 216 -3.63 -1.43 16.44
CA VAL A 216 -3.12 -0.10 16.75
C VAL A 216 -4.29 0.83 17.11
N PRO A 217 -4.26 1.49 18.28
CA PRO A 217 -5.29 2.46 18.64
C PRO A 217 -5.34 3.63 17.65
N ALA A 218 -6.55 4.10 17.33
CA ALA A 218 -6.74 5.30 16.53
C ALA A 218 -6.03 6.51 17.17
N THR A 219 -5.30 7.26 16.37
CA THR A 219 -4.63 8.50 16.79
C THR A 219 -5.47 9.73 16.45
N GLY A 220 -6.37 9.62 15.47
CA GLY A 220 -7.26 10.70 15.04
C GLY A 220 -8.75 10.34 15.14
N SER A 221 -9.59 11.20 14.54
CA SER A 221 -11.04 11.02 14.48
C SER A 221 -11.56 10.89 13.06
N THR A 222 -12.70 10.23 12.90
CA THR A 222 -13.38 10.00 11.62
C THR A 222 -14.82 10.52 11.67
N VAL A 223 -15.24 11.24 10.64
CA VAL A 223 -16.61 11.76 10.49
C VAL A 223 -17.11 11.46 9.07
N ILE A 224 -18.36 11.01 8.95
CA ILE A 224 -19.06 10.85 7.68
C ILE A 224 -20.10 11.96 7.58
N GLY A 225 -20.13 12.68 6.46
CA GLY A 225 -21.07 13.77 6.21
C GLY A 225 -21.29 14.04 4.73
N ASP A 226 -21.93 15.16 4.41
CA ASP A 226 -22.17 15.60 3.05
C ASP A 226 -20.93 16.32 2.49
N ALA A 227 -20.52 15.98 1.27
CA ALA A 227 -19.55 16.78 0.52
C ALA A 227 -20.25 17.98 -0.13
N PRO A 228 -19.52 19.09 -0.39
CA PRO A 228 -20.10 20.22 -1.11
C PRO A 228 -20.42 19.87 -2.56
N ASP A 229 -21.55 20.36 -3.05
CA ASP A 229 -21.89 20.34 -4.48
C ASP A 229 -20.99 21.31 -5.24
N GLY A 230 -20.71 21.01 -6.51
CA GLY A 230 -19.97 21.93 -7.38
C GLY A 230 -19.28 21.27 -8.55
N ASP A 231 -18.47 22.06 -9.23
CA ASP A 231 -17.70 21.63 -10.39
C ASP A 231 -16.30 21.17 -9.98
N ILE A 232 -15.86 20.06 -10.58
CA ILE A 232 -14.53 19.48 -10.44
C ILE A 232 -13.88 19.48 -11.81
N THR A 233 -12.65 19.99 -11.87
CA THR A 233 -11.86 20.01 -13.11
C THR A 233 -10.87 18.87 -13.07
N SER A 234 -10.94 17.99 -14.07
CA SER A 234 -10.05 16.83 -14.18
C SER A 234 -9.33 16.85 -15.53
N THR A 235 -8.02 16.68 -15.48
CA THR A 235 -7.13 16.57 -16.63
C THR A 235 -6.92 15.10 -16.96
N TRP A 236 -6.99 14.73 -18.24
CA TRP A 236 -6.87 13.34 -18.67
C TRP A 236 -5.56 13.02 -19.36
N TYR A 237 -5.01 14.00 -20.06
CA TYR A 237 -3.74 13.91 -20.76
C TYR A 237 -2.97 15.20 -20.54
N PRO A 238 -1.63 15.15 -20.33
CA PRO A 238 -0.81 16.34 -20.15
C PRO A 238 -1.01 17.32 -21.30
N GLY A 239 -1.70 18.44 -21.02
CA GLY A 239 -1.84 19.56 -21.94
C GLY A 239 -2.93 19.45 -23.03
N GLU A 240 -3.80 18.43 -23.03
CA GLU A 240 -4.71 18.24 -24.18
C GLU A 240 -6.19 17.99 -23.85
N VAL A 241 -6.59 17.40 -22.73
CA VAL A 241 -8.03 17.25 -22.43
C VAL A 241 -8.32 17.55 -20.97
N VAL A 242 -9.22 18.51 -20.75
CA VAL A 242 -9.69 18.93 -19.42
C VAL A 242 -11.21 18.88 -19.39
N SER A 243 -11.77 18.13 -18.46
CA SER A 243 -13.22 18.02 -18.25
C SER A 243 -13.64 18.79 -17.01
N THR A 244 -14.79 19.45 -17.11
CA THR A 244 -15.52 19.97 -15.95
C THR A 244 -16.64 18.99 -15.63
N VAL A 245 -16.53 18.34 -14.49
CA VAL A 245 -17.53 17.41 -13.95
C VAL A 245 -18.30 18.09 -12.84
N HIS A 246 -19.60 18.29 -13.05
CA HIS A 246 -20.50 18.72 -12.00
C HIS A 246 -20.89 17.54 -11.12
N VAL A 247 -20.71 17.70 -9.82
CA VAL A 247 -21.08 16.70 -8.81
C VAL A 247 -22.05 17.30 -7.80
N GLU A 248 -23.07 16.52 -7.46
CA GLU A 248 -24.07 16.87 -6.44
C GLU A 248 -24.32 15.67 -5.54
N ASN A 249 -24.62 15.89 -4.27
CA ASN A 249 -25.03 14.88 -3.30
C ASN A 249 -24.00 13.76 -3.08
N GLU A 250 -22.71 14.12 -3.04
CA GLU A 250 -21.65 13.21 -2.58
C GLU A 250 -21.59 13.16 -1.04
N ALA A 251 -21.06 12.07 -0.50
CA ALA A 251 -20.59 12.00 0.88
C ALA A 251 -19.13 12.46 0.96
N MET A 252 -18.73 12.91 2.15
CA MET A 252 -17.34 13.13 2.53
C MET A 252 -17.05 12.32 3.79
N VAL A 253 -15.98 11.51 3.76
CA VAL A 253 -15.39 10.93 4.97
C VAL A 253 -14.16 11.75 5.34
N THR A 254 -14.22 12.43 6.48
CA THR A 254 -13.14 13.27 7.00
C THR A 254 -12.38 12.55 8.10
N PHE A 255 -11.08 12.40 7.91
CA PHE A 255 -10.10 11.87 8.84
C PHE A 255 -9.24 13.02 9.39
N THR A 256 -9.38 13.34 10.68
CA THR A 256 -8.61 14.41 11.33
C THR A 256 -7.53 13.81 12.22
N GLY A 257 -6.28 13.89 11.78
CA GLY A 257 -5.11 13.38 12.49
C GLY A 257 -4.75 14.20 13.73
N ASP A 258 -3.84 13.66 14.55
CA ASP A 258 -3.36 14.32 15.77
C ASP A 258 -2.27 15.37 15.51
N GLY A 259 -1.82 15.53 14.27
CA GLY A 259 -0.78 16.46 13.87
C GLY A 259 0.64 16.11 14.35
N THR A 260 0.86 14.93 14.95
CA THR A 260 2.15 14.58 15.57
C THR A 260 2.63 13.14 15.32
N SER A 261 1.75 12.14 15.29
CA SER A 261 2.15 10.73 15.13
C SER A 261 2.74 10.43 13.74
N SER A 262 3.79 9.59 13.69
CA SER A 262 4.39 9.13 12.42
C SER A 262 3.52 8.15 11.64
N LEU A 263 2.59 7.50 12.33
CA LEU A 263 1.50 6.73 11.75
C LEU A 263 0.20 7.34 12.29
N GLN A 264 -0.63 7.87 11.39
CA GLN A 264 -1.98 8.33 11.70
C GLN A 264 -2.93 7.15 11.52
N VAL A 265 -3.62 6.76 12.59
CA VAL A 265 -4.55 5.64 12.58
C VAL A 265 -5.98 6.13 12.77
N PHE A 266 -6.86 5.68 11.89
CA PHE A 266 -8.28 6.00 11.89
C PHE A 266 -9.11 4.72 11.88
N ASN A 267 -10.30 4.79 12.50
CA ASN A 267 -11.28 3.71 12.41
C ASN A 267 -12.50 4.23 11.64
N LEU A 268 -12.90 3.51 10.61
CA LEU A 268 -14.09 3.78 9.82
C LEU A 268 -15.06 2.61 9.95
N ASP A 269 -16.27 2.89 10.39
CA ASP A 269 -17.36 1.91 10.38
C ASP A 269 -17.84 1.71 8.94
N GLY A 270 -17.48 0.57 8.34
CA GLY A 270 -17.82 0.25 6.96
C GLY A 270 -19.31 -0.03 6.74
N GLU A 271 -20.03 -0.51 7.75
CA GLU A 271 -21.49 -0.67 7.67
C GLU A 271 -22.16 0.70 7.63
N ALA A 272 -21.74 1.61 8.51
CA ALA A 272 -22.23 2.99 8.51
C ALA A 272 -21.90 3.72 7.20
N LEU A 273 -20.68 3.52 6.66
CA LEU A 273 -20.29 4.04 5.35
C LEU A 273 -21.23 3.52 4.25
N THR A 274 -21.41 2.20 4.17
CA THR A 274 -22.24 1.56 3.15
C THR A 274 -23.68 2.07 3.23
N GLN A 275 -24.26 2.16 4.43
CA GLN A 275 -25.61 2.69 4.64
C GLN A 275 -25.72 4.16 4.22
N TYR A 276 -24.75 5.00 4.57
CA TYR A 276 -24.76 6.41 4.22
C TYR A 276 -24.60 6.61 2.70
N ALA A 277 -23.70 5.85 2.08
CA ALA A 277 -23.38 5.92 0.66
C ALA A 277 -24.53 5.48 -0.26
N GLN A 278 -25.48 4.65 0.21
CA GLN A 278 -26.64 4.21 -0.60
C GLN A 278 -27.47 5.35 -1.18
N SER A 279 -27.50 6.51 -0.51
CA SER A 279 -28.26 7.69 -0.95
C SER A 279 -27.42 8.73 -1.67
N LYS A 280 -26.13 8.43 -1.91
CA LYS A 280 -25.10 9.38 -2.36
C LYS A 280 -24.61 9.06 -3.76
N SER A 281 -24.17 10.09 -4.47
CA SER A 281 -23.58 9.97 -5.81
C SER A 281 -22.12 9.51 -5.79
N GLY A 282 -21.47 9.53 -4.63
CA GLY A 282 -20.08 9.16 -4.46
C GLY A 282 -19.64 9.37 -3.01
N VAL A 283 -18.48 8.84 -2.66
CA VAL A 283 -17.81 9.02 -1.37
C VAL A 283 -16.44 9.63 -1.65
N SER A 284 -16.33 10.91 -1.31
CA SER A 284 -15.08 11.63 -1.31
C SER A 284 -14.37 11.47 0.04
N PHE A 285 -13.04 11.62 0.05
CA PHE A 285 -12.23 11.48 1.26
C PHE A 285 -11.49 12.77 1.59
N ALA A 286 -11.35 13.10 2.87
CA ALA A 286 -10.55 14.22 3.33
C ALA A 286 -9.63 13.77 4.47
N PHE A 287 -8.34 13.99 4.33
CA PHE A 287 -7.32 13.76 5.35
C PHE A 287 -6.80 15.10 5.82
N GLU A 288 -6.94 15.40 7.11
CA GLU A 288 -6.60 16.68 7.70
C GLU A 288 -5.59 16.51 8.84
N GLY A 289 -4.64 17.44 8.95
CA GLY A 289 -3.65 17.41 10.03
C GLY A 289 -2.69 16.23 9.94
N ILE A 290 -2.40 15.74 8.73
CA ILE A 290 -1.43 14.67 8.52
C ILE A 290 -0.01 15.26 8.50
N PRO A 291 0.89 14.89 9.42
CA PRO A 291 2.25 15.40 9.42
C PRO A 291 3.02 15.03 8.15
N ALA A 292 3.97 15.89 7.75
CA ALA A 292 4.83 15.59 6.61
C ALA A 292 5.58 14.27 6.82
N GLY A 293 5.49 13.36 5.85
CA GLY A 293 6.13 12.05 5.91
C GLY A 293 5.44 11.01 6.79
N ALA A 294 4.32 11.34 7.44
CA ALA A 294 3.53 10.35 8.17
C ALA A 294 2.81 9.40 7.21
N SER A 295 2.72 8.13 7.62
CA SER A 295 1.83 7.16 7.01
C SER A 295 0.43 7.28 7.61
N VAL A 296 -0.57 6.82 6.87
CA VAL A 296 -1.96 6.75 7.28
C VAL A 296 -2.45 5.32 7.17
N ALA A 297 -3.09 4.81 8.21
CA ALA A 297 -3.83 3.55 8.21
C ALA A 297 -5.29 3.82 8.58
N VAL A 298 -6.22 3.51 7.67
CA VAL A 298 -7.65 3.55 7.89
C VAL A 298 -8.13 2.11 8.08
N ASN A 299 -8.39 1.72 9.32
CA ASN A 299 -9.00 0.45 9.65
C ASN A 299 -10.51 0.52 9.40
N VAL A 300 -10.98 -0.19 8.39
CA VAL A 300 -12.40 -0.26 8.04
C VAL A 300 -12.99 -1.54 8.64
N THR A 301 -13.92 -1.39 9.57
CA THR A 301 -14.62 -2.52 10.23
C THR A 301 -15.86 -2.92 9.45
N GLY A 302 -16.34 -4.15 9.64
CA GLY A 302 -17.53 -4.69 8.98
C GLY A 302 -17.20 -5.67 7.84
N THR A 303 -18.20 -6.44 7.43
CA THR A 303 -18.00 -7.62 6.56
C THR A 303 -18.29 -7.38 5.09
N ASP A 304 -19.29 -6.55 4.77
CA ASP A 304 -19.76 -6.33 3.40
C ASP A 304 -19.79 -4.84 3.12
N ILE A 305 -18.76 -4.35 2.45
CA ILE A 305 -18.54 -2.93 2.25
C ILE A 305 -18.78 -2.58 0.79
N SER A 306 -19.67 -1.61 0.54
CA SER A 306 -19.98 -1.18 -0.82
C SER A 306 -20.21 0.32 -0.86
N PHE A 307 -19.47 0.99 -1.73
CA PHE A 307 -19.67 2.40 -1.99
C PHE A 307 -19.21 2.77 -3.40
N ARG A 308 -19.54 4.00 -3.79
CA ARG A 308 -19.14 4.60 -5.04
C ARG A 308 -18.03 5.60 -4.79
N GLN A 309 -16.92 5.55 -5.51
CA GLN A 309 -15.84 6.52 -5.38
C GLN A 309 -16.36 7.93 -5.75
N GLY A 310 -16.08 8.92 -4.91
CA GLY A 310 -16.37 10.32 -5.19
C GLY A 310 -15.24 11.00 -5.97
N TRP A 311 -15.52 12.18 -6.49
CA TRP A 311 -14.62 12.95 -7.36
C TRP A 311 -13.57 13.78 -6.63
N ARG A 312 -13.43 13.60 -5.31
CA ARG A 312 -12.48 14.36 -4.50
C ARG A 312 -11.72 13.47 -3.54
N THR A 313 -10.44 13.76 -3.43
CA THR A 313 -9.62 13.33 -2.30
C THR A 313 -8.84 14.54 -1.81
N LEU A 314 -9.16 15.05 -0.63
CA LEU A 314 -8.44 16.17 -0.03
C LEU A 314 -7.33 15.64 0.87
N PHE A 315 -6.11 16.09 0.67
CA PHE A 315 -4.97 15.80 1.53
C PHE A 315 -4.41 17.10 2.10
N ASN A 316 -4.59 17.33 3.40
CA ASN A 316 -4.30 18.59 4.10
C ASN A 316 -4.89 19.83 3.41
N GLY A 317 -6.13 19.71 2.91
CA GLY A 317 -6.86 20.80 2.27
C GLY A 317 -6.56 21.02 0.78
N VAL A 318 -5.63 20.26 0.20
CA VAL A 318 -5.39 20.23 -1.25
C VAL A 318 -6.21 19.09 -1.85
N ASP A 319 -7.03 19.38 -2.85
CA ASP A 319 -7.70 18.33 -3.63
C ASP A 319 -6.68 17.68 -4.58
N VAL A 320 -6.44 16.40 -4.37
CA VAL A 320 -5.44 15.57 -5.05
C VAL A 320 -6.08 14.50 -5.93
N HIS A 321 -7.31 14.69 -6.41
CA HIS A 321 -7.93 13.71 -7.32
C HIS A 321 -7.28 13.71 -8.72
N ASP A 322 -6.73 14.85 -9.16
CA ASP A 322 -6.14 15.02 -10.49
C ASP A 322 -4.60 14.87 -10.44
N PRO A 323 -4.04 13.75 -10.95
CA PRO A 323 -2.60 13.51 -10.93
C PRO A 323 -1.82 14.48 -11.82
N PHE A 324 -2.42 15.14 -12.81
CA PHE A 324 -1.72 16.09 -13.67
C PHE A 324 -1.77 17.51 -13.13
N ALA A 325 -2.85 17.89 -12.44
CA ALA A 325 -2.94 19.19 -11.78
C ALA A 325 -2.11 19.22 -10.48
N THR A 326 -2.05 18.11 -9.75
CA THR A 326 -1.38 18.01 -8.43
C THR A 326 -0.44 16.80 -8.32
N PRO A 327 0.53 16.63 -9.23
CA PRO A 327 1.31 15.40 -9.35
C PRO A 327 2.08 15.02 -8.09
N THR A 328 2.66 16.00 -7.38
CA THR A 328 3.47 15.73 -6.19
C THR A 328 2.60 15.35 -5.00
N GLU A 329 1.50 16.07 -4.81
CA GLU A 329 0.54 15.85 -3.73
C GLU A 329 -0.24 14.56 -3.94
N PHE A 330 -0.65 14.25 -5.17
CA PHE A 330 -1.25 12.97 -5.58
C PHE A 330 -0.36 11.80 -5.22
N ALA A 331 0.91 11.86 -5.62
CA ALA A 331 1.89 10.82 -5.34
C ALA A 331 2.13 10.66 -3.83
N THR A 332 2.22 11.78 -3.11
CA THR A 332 2.40 11.79 -1.65
C THR A 332 1.21 11.16 -0.94
N ALA A 333 -0.02 11.52 -1.31
CA ALA A 333 -1.24 10.98 -0.70
C ALA A 333 -1.40 9.48 -1.02
N SER A 334 -1.23 9.09 -2.28
CA SER A 334 -1.29 7.69 -2.73
C SER A 334 -0.25 6.82 -2.02
N ALA A 335 0.94 7.37 -1.74
CA ALA A 335 1.97 6.64 -1.02
C ALA A 335 1.83 6.69 0.51
N ALA A 336 1.05 7.61 1.08
CA ALA A 336 0.85 7.73 2.51
C ALA A 336 -0.31 6.88 3.03
N VAL A 337 -1.37 6.72 2.23
CA VAL A 337 -2.64 6.15 2.68
C VAL A 337 -2.72 4.64 2.45
N LEU A 338 -3.19 3.92 3.47
CA LEU A 338 -3.61 2.52 3.37
C LEU A 338 -4.97 2.33 4.03
N PHE A 339 -5.90 1.72 3.30
CA PHE A 339 -7.19 1.23 3.79
C PHE A 339 -7.08 -0.25 4.10
N ASN A 340 -7.37 -0.60 5.35
CA ASN A 340 -7.30 -1.95 5.88
C ASN A 340 -8.72 -2.48 6.12
N TYR A 341 -9.18 -3.34 5.22
CA TYR A 341 -10.48 -4.02 5.30
C TYR A 341 -10.31 -5.42 5.93
N GLY A 342 -9.75 -5.46 7.15
CA GLY A 342 -9.34 -6.71 7.79
C GLY A 342 -10.48 -7.67 8.11
N GLU A 343 -11.69 -7.14 8.33
CA GLU A 343 -12.89 -7.91 8.66
C GLU A 343 -13.78 -8.20 7.45
N ALA A 344 -13.47 -7.62 6.28
CA ALA A 344 -14.32 -7.71 5.11
C ALA A 344 -14.26 -9.10 4.46
N ASN A 345 -15.44 -9.61 4.08
CA ASN A 345 -15.62 -10.75 3.18
C ASN A 345 -15.95 -10.28 1.76
N SER A 346 -16.52 -9.08 1.61
CA SER A 346 -16.75 -8.47 0.31
C SER A 346 -16.47 -6.96 0.34
N LEU A 347 -15.85 -6.47 -0.73
CA LEU A 347 -15.60 -5.06 -0.97
C LEU A 347 -15.98 -4.72 -2.42
N THR A 348 -16.85 -3.75 -2.61
CA THR A 348 -17.16 -3.18 -3.93
C THR A 348 -16.92 -1.68 -3.92
N ILE A 349 -16.04 -1.22 -4.82
CA ILE A 349 -15.80 0.21 -5.05
C ILE A 349 -16.19 0.53 -6.49
N ALA A 350 -17.37 1.12 -6.63
CA ALA A 350 -17.94 1.57 -7.89
C ALA A 350 -17.26 2.87 -8.38
N GLY A 351 -17.31 3.14 -9.70
CA GLY A 351 -16.69 4.34 -10.29
C GLY A 351 -17.44 5.63 -9.96
N GLY A 352 -16.99 6.82 -10.34
CA GLY A 352 -17.70 8.08 -10.05
C GLY A 352 -19.06 8.23 -10.72
N THR A 353 -19.93 9.05 -10.14
CA THR A 353 -21.13 9.59 -10.81
C THR A 353 -21.01 11.10 -10.92
N GLY A 354 -21.42 11.66 -12.04
CA GLY A 354 -21.32 13.09 -12.28
C GLY A 354 -21.93 13.49 -13.61
N THR A 355 -21.83 14.76 -13.96
CA THR A 355 -22.22 15.29 -15.27
C THR A 355 -21.06 16.06 -15.85
N GLU A 356 -20.51 15.62 -16.98
CA GLU A 356 -19.53 16.44 -17.71
C GLU A 356 -20.28 17.61 -18.36
N THR A 357 -20.03 18.83 -17.88
CA THR A 357 -20.70 20.04 -18.36
C THR A 357 -19.97 20.67 -19.53
N SER A 358 -18.63 20.59 -19.54
CA SER A 358 -17.78 21.09 -20.61
C SER A 358 -16.47 20.31 -20.70
N ARG A 359 -15.86 20.31 -21.89
CA ARG A 359 -14.55 19.73 -22.16
C ARG A 359 -13.70 20.70 -22.96
N VAL A 360 -12.42 20.85 -22.61
CA VAL A 360 -11.40 21.36 -23.52
C VAL A 360 -10.85 20.17 -24.29
N ASP A 361 -10.96 20.17 -25.61
CA ASP A 361 -10.49 19.07 -26.46
C ASP A 361 -9.00 19.20 -26.81
N VAL A 362 -8.47 18.20 -27.53
CA VAL A 362 -7.05 18.12 -27.95
C VAL A 362 -6.58 19.32 -28.80
N ASN A 363 -7.50 20.09 -29.37
CA ASN A 363 -7.17 21.31 -30.13
C ASN A 363 -7.17 22.57 -29.24
N GLY A 364 -7.50 22.42 -27.96
CA GLY A 364 -7.68 23.50 -27.00
C GLY A 364 -9.07 24.16 -27.06
N ASP A 365 -10.02 23.62 -27.83
CA ASP A 365 -11.35 24.19 -27.98
C ASP A 365 -12.28 23.73 -26.86
N THR A 366 -13.06 24.65 -26.31
CA THR A 366 -14.13 24.30 -25.36
C THR A 366 -15.35 23.78 -26.11
N VAL A 367 -15.67 22.51 -25.90
CA VAL A 367 -16.83 21.81 -26.45
C VAL A 367 -17.82 21.42 -25.34
N PRO A 368 -19.11 21.21 -25.66
CA PRO A 368 -20.06 20.68 -24.69
C PRO A 368 -19.60 19.33 -24.12
N GLY A 369 -19.78 19.13 -22.82
CA GLY A 369 -19.51 17.84 -22.18
C GLY A 369 -20.51 16.76 -22.62
N ILE A 370 -20.17 15.50 -22.34
CA ILE A 370 -21.00 14.35 -22.73
C ILE A 370 -22.28 14.18 -21.90
N GLY A 371 -22.44 14.97 -20.83
CA GLY A 371 -23.60 14.91 -19.94
C GLY A 371 -23.42 13.92 -18.79
N PRO A 372 -24.52 13.36 -18.25
CA PRO A 372 -24.47 12.53 -17.05
C PRO A 372 -23.88 11.15 -17.34
N PHE A 373 -23.09 10.66 -16.38
CA PHE A 373 -22.51 9.32 -16.41
C PHE A 373 -22.54 8.69 -15.01
N GLN A 374 -22.37 7.38 -14.96
CA GLN A 374 -22.22 6.60 -13.73
C GLN A 374 -21.11 5.57 -13.94
N ASP A 375 -20.53 5.08 -12.84
CA ASP A 375 -19.44 4.08 -12.87
C ASP A 375 -18.21 4.50 -13.67
N GLU A 376 -17.85 5.78 -13.55
CA GLU A 376 -16.69 6.33 -14.22
C GLU A 376 -15.39 5.98 -13.49
N ALA A 377 -14.49 5.27 -14.18
CA ALA A 377 -13.22 4.84 -13.61
C ALA A 377 -12.29 6.00 -13.22
N ALA A 378 -12.51 7.13 -13.89
CA ALA A 378 -11.74 8.35 -13.82
C ALA A 378 -11.87 9.13 -12.50
N ALA A 379 -12.81 8.74 -11.62
CA ALA A 379 -12.91 9.31 -10.27
C ALA A 379 -11.74 8.91 -9.34
N GLN A 380 -10.99 7.86 -9.71
CA GLN A 380 -9.73 7.41 -9.10
C GLN A 380 -9.72 7.22 -7.57
N SER A 381 -9.47 6.00 -7.12
CA SER A 381 -9.19 5.70 -5.72
C SER A 381 -7.70 5.86 -5.43
N LEU A 382 -7.36 6.55 -4.33
CA LEU A 382 -5.99 6.74 -3.87
C LEU A 382 -5.68 5.86 -2.66
N GLY A 383 -4.41 5.50 -2.53
CA GLY A 383 -3.91 4.73 -1.40
C GLY A 383 -3.94 3.22 -1.64
N SER A 384 -3.24 2.51 -0.77
CA SER A 384 -3.20 1.06 -0.77
C SER A 384 -4.45 0.47 -0.15
N ILE A 385 -4.88 -0.69 -0.64
CA ILE A 385 -6.00 -1.48 -0.12
C ILE A 385 -5.45 -2.84 0.30
N ILE A 386 -5.71 -3.24 1.55
CA ILE A 386 -5.48 -4.60 2.02
C ILE A 386 -6.79 -5.22 2.49
N SER A 387 -7.05 -6.46 2.07
CA SER A 387 -8.28 -7.19 2.37
C SER A 387 -8.00 -8.70 2.42
N PRO A 388 -7.52 -9.22 3.57
CA PRO A 388 -7.00 -10.59 3.66
C PRO A 388 -8.04 -11.69 3.43
N ASN A 389 -9.33 -11.36 3.53
CA ASN A 389 -10.44 -12.32 3.45
C ASN A 389 -11.51 -11.95 2.41
N ALA A 390 -11.40 -10.81 1.74
CA ALA A 390 -12.48 -10.29 0.91
C ALA A 390 -12.36 -10.71 -0.55
N ASP A 391 -13.52 -10.88 -1.19
CA ASP A 391 -13.64 -10.74 -2.64
C ASP A 391 -13.82 -9.25 -2.97
N VAL A 392 -12.97 -8.73 -3.86
CA VAL A 392 -12.88 -7.31 -4.18
C VAL A 392 -13.32 -7.06 -5.62
N THR A 393 -14.32 -6.19 -5.80
CA THR A 393 -14.75 -5.69 -7.11
C THR A 393 -14.47 -4.20 -7.22
N LEU A 394 -13.75 -3.81 -8.27
CA LEU A 394 -13.38 -2.42 -8.55
C LEU A 394 -13.89 -2.03 -9.93
N ASN A 395 -14.69 -0.97 -9.98
CA ASN A 395 -15.09 -0.28 -11.20
C ASN A 395 -14.36 1.06 -11.37
N VAL A 396 -13.30 1.26 -10.58
CA VAL A 396 -12.53 2.50 -10.50
C VAL A 396 -11.03 2.21 -10.57
N SER A 397 -10.27 3.15 -11.13
CA SER A 397 -8.81 3.06 -11.12
C SER A 397 -8.26 3.21 -9.71
N THR A 398 -7.11 2.60 -9.43
CA THR A 398 -6.51 2.55 -8.09
C THR A 398 -5.05 2.97 -8.10
N ASN A 399 -4.62 3.68 -7.06
CA ASN A 399 -3.30 4.30 -6.97
C ASN A 399 -2.61 3.95 -5.65
N GLY A 400 -2.02 2.76 -5.59
CA GLY A 400 -1.48 2.16 -4.37
C GLY A 400 -1.21 0.68 -4.56
N ARG A 401 -1.08 -0.08 -3.46
CA ARG A 401 -1.11 -1.54 -3.50
C ARG A 401 -2.53 -2.06 -3.46
N LEU A 402 -2.78 -3.19 -4.11
CA LEU A 402 -4.04 -3.93 -4.01
C LEU A 402 -3.75 -5.35 -3.55
N LEU A 403 -3.87 -5.63 -2.25
CA LEU A 403 -3.49 -6.90 -1.66
C LEU A 403 -4.71 -7.62 -1.08
N THR A 404 -5.21 -8.61 -1.81
CA THR A 404 -6.48 -9.25 -1.54
C THR A 404 -6.31 -10.76 -1.40
N GLY A 405 -6.87 -11.35 -0.34
CA GLY A 405 -6.80 -12.79 -0.12
C GLY A 405 -7.85 -13.60 -0.88
N GLY A 406 -8.98 -12.99 -1.25
CA GLY A 406 -10.00 -13.57 -2.11
C GLY A 406 -9.80 -13.21 -3.59
N ASP A 407 -10.90 -13.20 -4.34
CA ASP A 407 -10.93 -12.85 -5.75
C ASP A 407 -10.79 -11.34 -5.97
N VAL A 408 -10.16 -10.93 -7.07
CA VAL A 408 -10.08 -9.53 -7.53
C VAL A 408 -10.77 -9.41 -8.88
N SER A 409 -11.71 -8.48 -8.99
CA SER A 409 -12.46 -8.19 -10.22
C SER A 409 -12.26 -6.73 -10.62
N LEU A 410 -11.53 -6.49 -11.71
CA LEU A 410 -11.41 -5.19 -12.37
C LEU A 410 -12.41 -5.15 -13.52
N ILE A 411 -13.53 -4.45 -13.32
CA ILE A 411 -14.68 -4.50 -14.24
C ILE A 411 -15.08 -3.08 -14.63
N ALA A 412 -14.78 -2.69 -15.86
CA ALA A 412 -15.28 -1.42 -16.38
C ALA A 412 -16.70 -1.61 -16.93
N ILE A 413 -17.67 -0.89 -16.35
CA ILE A 413 -19.09 -0.98 -16.75
C ILE A 413 -19.44 0.13 -17.75
N ASP A 414 -19.27 1.39 -17.35
CA ASP A 414 -19.71 2.56 -18.12
C ASP A 414 -18.74 3.74 -17.98
N THR A 415 -17.45 3.51 -18.27
CA THR A 415 -16.53 4.63 -18.42
C THR A 415 -16.79 5.36 -19.74
N GLN A 416 -16.91 6.68 -19.70
CA GLN A 416 -17.18 7.54 -20.85
C GLN A 416 -16.17 8.69 -20.99
N LEU A 417 -15.46 9.07 -19.93
CA LEU A 417 -14.45 10.15 -19.93
C LEU A 417 -13.08 9.73 -20.46
N GLY A 418 -12.99 8.55 -21.08
CA GLY A 418 -11.81 8.12 -21.83
C GLY A 418 -10.74 7.40 -21.00
N LEU A 419 -10.83 7.41 -19.66
CA LEU A 419 -9.95 6.62 -18.80
C LEU A 419 -10.44 5.17 -18.72
N ALA A 420 -9.60 4.19 -19.03
CA ALA A 420 -9.92 2.81 -18.69
C ALA A 420 -9.69 2.57 -17.19
N ILE A 421 -10.09 1.43 -16.65
CA ILE A 421 -9.62 1.04 -15.31
C ILE A 421 -8.14 0.72 -15.37
N GLU A 422 -7.38 1.34 -14.48
CA GLU A 422 -5.93 1.25 -14.34
C GLU A 422 -5.55 1.05 -12.88
N HIS A 423 -4.46 0.33 -12.63
CA HIS A 423 -3.87 0.18 -11.31
C HIS A 423 -2.42 0.63 -11.32
N HIS A 424 -2.09 1.66 -10.53
CA HIS A 424 -0.75 2.26 -10.44
C HIS A 424 -0.08 1.94 -9.11
N ALA A 425 1.21 1.59 -9.17
CA ALA A 425 1.94 0.87 -8.13
C ALA A 425 2.55 1.77 -7.03
N PHE A 426 1.79 2.75 -6.51
CA PHE A 426 2.31 3.58 -5.42
C PHE A 426 2.58 2.73 -4.16
N PRO A 427 3.78 2.84 -3.54
CA PRO A 427 4.09 2.08 -2.35
C PRO A 427 3.41 2.70 -1.13
N TRP A 428 2.93 1.89 -0.19
CA TRP A 428 2.62 2.43 1.14
C TRP A 428 3.94 2.68 1.89
N SER A 429 4.25 3.95 2.12
CA SER A 429 5.52 4.44 2.65
C SER A 429 5.32 5.12 4.00
N GLY A 430 6.27 4.94 4.91
CA GLY A 430 6.27 5.57 6.24
C GLY A 430 6.45 4.59 7.39
N SER A 431 6.20 5.06 8.61
CA SER A 431 6.39 4.26 9.82
C SER A 431 5.22 3.30 10.05
N ARG A 432 5.50 2.11 10.59
CA ARG A 432 4.45 1.23 11.14
C ARG A 432 4.18 1.50 12.62
N THR A 433 4.91 2.44 13.23
CA THR A 433 4.77 2.82 14.63
C THR A 433 4.16 4.21 14.76
N THR A 434 3.27 4.38 15.75
CA THR A 434 2.64 5.68 16.07
C THR A 434 3.61 6.63 16.77
N SER A 435 4.53 6.11 17.58
CA SER A 435 5.61 6.90 18.16
C SER A 435 6.61 7.32 17.10
N CYS A 436 7.02 8.60 17.10
CA CYS A 436 8.23 9.02 16.39
C CYS A 436 9.39 8.16 16.91
N GLN A 437 9.91 7.26 16.09
CA GLN A 437 11.17 6.61 16.39
C GLN A 437 12.22 7.74 16.40
N GLY A 438 12.78 8.05 17.58
CA GLY A 438 14.06 8.74 17.61
C GLY A 438 15.02 7.96 16.71
N VAL A 439 15.91 8.67 16.00
CA VAL A 439 16.93 8.13 15.07
C VAL A 439 17.27 6.67 15.44
N GLY A 440 16.74 5.72 14.65
CA GLY A 440 16.89 4.30 14.98
C GLY A 440 18.36 3.92 15.03
N SER A 441 18.73 2.96 15.88
CA SER A 441 20.08 2.40 15.86
C SER A 441 20.17 1.31 14.79
N VAL A 442 21.04 1.50 13.80
CA VAL A 442 21.48 0.39 12.94
C VAL A 442 22.60 -0.34 13.67
N VAL A 443 22.42 -1.64 13.93
CA VAL A 443 23.45 -2.49 14.54
C VAL A 443 23.84 -3.57 13.54
N TRP A 444 25.13 -3.66 13.23
CA TRP A 444 25.70 -4.74 12.42
C TRP A 444 26.88 -5.35 13.16
N SER A 445 27.15 -6.62 12.88
CA SER A 445 28.34 -7.33 13.37
C SER A 445 28.91 -8.17 12.24
N LYS A 446 30.24 -8.22 12.15
CA LYS A 446 30.92 -9.19 11.28
C LYS A 446 31.26 -10.41 12.11
N VAL A 447 30.80 -11.57 11.67
CA VAL A 447 31.02 -12.83 12.38
C VAL A 447 31.68 -13.87 11.48
N ASP A 448 32.38 -14.82 12.10
CA ASP A 448 32.88 -16.01 11.42
C ASP A 448 31.73 -16.93 11.00
N GLY A 449 31.77 -17.42 9.76
CA GLY A 449 30.67 -18.18 9.15
C GLY A 449 30.45 -19.58 9.71
N VAL A 450 31.32 -20.07 10.61
CA VAL A 450 31.22 -21.40 11.23
C VAL A 450 30.97 -21.31 12.73
N SER A 451 31.70 -20.44 13.42
CA SER A 451 31.65 -20.27 14.88
C SER A 451 30.69 -19.17 15.33
N SER A 452 30.31 -18.25 14.45
CA SER A 452 29.59 -17.01 14.79
C SER A 452 30.35 -16.05 15.72
N ASP A 453 31.65 -16.27 15.92
CA ASP A 453 32.51 -15.37 16.71
C ASP A 453 32.68 -14.01 16.00
N LEU A 454 32.74 -12.92 16.77
CA LEU A 454 32.94 -11.56 16.23
C LEU A 454 34.33 -11.41 15.59
N LEU A 455 34.36 -10.78 14.41
CA LEU A 455 35.57 -10.50 13.63
C LEU A 455 35.78 -8.99 13.50
N ALA A 456 36.98 -8.53 13.87
CA ALA A 456 37.36 -7.12 13.74
C ALA A 456 37.57 -6.68 12.27
N GLY A 457 37.62 -5.35 12.08
CA GLY A 457 38.17 -4.72 10.87
C GLY A 457 37.15 -4.43 9.77
N SER A 458 35.88 -4.28 10.11
CA SER A 458 34.88 -3.79 9.16
C SER A 458 34.84 -2.28 9.19
N VAL A 459 34.93 -1.63 8.03
CA VAL A 459 34.76 -0.18 7.92
C VAL A 459 33.66 0.08 6.91
N TRP A 460 32.67 0.85 7.32
CA TRP A 460 31.51 1.18 6.51
C TRP A 460 31.35 2.70 6.44
N ARG A 461 30.84 3.16 5.31
CA ARG A 461 30.47 4.57 5.12
C ARG A 461 28.96 4.63 5.07
N LEU A 462 28.36 5.32 6.04
CA LEU A 462 26.94 5.64 6.05
C LEU A 462 26.75 6.99 5.40
N THR A 463 26.01 6.99 4.30
CA THR A 463 25.59 8.23 3.62
C THR A 463 24.08 8.35 3.71
N GLY A 464 23.59 9.51 4.11
CA GLY A 464 22.17 9.81 4.22
C GLY A 464 21.77 11.02 3.37
N PRO A 465 20.46 11.28 3.22
CA PRO A 465 19.99 12.56 2.67
C PRO A 465 20.54 13.74 3.48
N ASP A 466 20.60 14.92 2.86
CA ASP A 466 21.19 16.16 3.42
C ASP A 466 22.72 16.17 3.61
N GLY A 467 23.44 15.29 2.92
CA GLY A 467 24.90 15.25 2.98
C GLY A 467 25.44 14.62 4.27
N PHE A 468 24.61 13.86 4.98
CA PHE A 468 25.08 12.99 6.07
C PHE A 468 26.10 11.99 5.51
N ASP A 469 27.27 11.94 6.14
CA ASP A 469 28.40 11.12 5.71
C ASP A 469 29.26 10.76 6.93
N GLU A 470 29.16 9.53 7.37
CA GLU A 470 29.90 9.03 8.53
C GLU A 470 30.66 7.75 8.16
N VAL A 471 31.90 7.63 8.64
CA VAL A 471 32.65 6.37 8.57
C VAL A 471 32.58 5.69 9.91
N VAL A 472 31.97 4.51 9.95
CA VAL A 472 31.87 3.69 11.15
C VAL A 472 32.80 2.49 11.01
N ALA A 473 33.73 2.38 11.95
CA ALA A 473 34.68 1.28 12.05
C ALA A 473 34.29 0.34 13.20
N ASP A 474 34.09 -0.93 12.86
CA ASP A 474 33.99 -2.02 13.82
C ASP A 474 35.41 -2.47 14.20
N ASN A 475 35.87 -2.02 15.37
CA ASN A 475 37.17 -2.36 15.92
C ASN A 475 37.17 -3.70 16.69
N GLY A 476 36.06 -4.43 16.70
CA GLY A 476 35.93 -5.67 17.48
C GLY A 476 35.77 -5.43 18.99
N ASP A 477 35.44 -4.20 19.41
CA ASP A 477 35.25 -3.81 20.80
C ASP A 477 33.76 -3.53 21.08
N LEU A 478 32.97 -4.58 21.39
CA LEU A 478 31.75 -4.49 22.20
C LEU A 478 31.57 -5.75 23.04
#